data_AF-A0A843EEU3-F1
#
_entry.id   AF-A0A843EEU3-F1
#
_cell.length_a   1.000
_cell.length_b   1.000
_cell.length_c   1.000
_cell.angle_alpha   90.00
_cell.angle_beta   90.00
_cell.angle_gamma   90.00
#
_symmetry.space_group_name_H-M   'P 1'
#
loop_
_entity.id
_entity.type
_entity.pdbx_description
1 polymer ?
#
loop_
_entity_poly.entity_id
_entity_poly.type
_entity_poly.pdbx_seq_one_letter_code
_entity_poly.pdbx_strand_id
1 'polypeptide(L)' 'MLISTSRKPSQKTRTFCKNFSHAFGFEYTNRGKSSLRDLLIKAKQLGHDSLVLVYQIKGNPSKLT' A
#
# COMPACT_ATOMS: atom_id res chain seq x y z
N MET A 1 0.94 6.39 -8.94
CA MET A 1 0.33 6.26 -7.60
C MET A 1 1.06 5.19 -6.81
N LEU A 2 1.38 5.45 -5.55
CA LEU A 2 2.05 4.50 -4.67
C LEU A 2 1.02 3.74 -3.83
N ILE A 3 1.14 2.42 -3.73
CA ILE A 3 0.29 1.59 -2.85
C ILE A 3 1.11 1.11 -1.67
N SER A 4 0.53 1.19 -0.47
CA SER A 4 1.02 0.47 0.70
C SER A 4 -0.13 -0.10 1.52
N THR A 5 0.19 -0.72 2.65
CA THR A 5 -0.77 -1.39 3.52
C THR A 5 -0.81 -0.77 4.92
N SER A 6 -1.79 -1.16 5.72
CA SER A 6 -1.72 -1.05 7.17
C SER A 6 -0.54 -1.87 7.72
N ARG A 7 -0.04 -1.51 8.92
CA ARG A 7 1.09 -2.23 9.54
C ARG A 7 0.79 -3.72 9.72
N LYS A 8 1.82 -4.55 9.55
CA LYS A 8 1.76 -6.03 9.68
C LYS A 8 0.61 -6.63 8.84
N PRO A 9 0.61 -6.43 7.50
CA PRO A 9 -0.43 -6.99 6.65
C PRO A 9 -0.42 -8.52 6.70
N SER A 10 -1.58 -9.13 6.45
CA SER A 10 -1.73 -10.56 6.24
C SER A 10 -1.18 -10.96 4.87
N GLN A 11 -1.05 -12.27 4.65
CA GLN A 11 -0.65 -12.78 3.35
C GLN A 11 -1.67 -12.43 2.26
N LYS A 12 -2.97 -12.57 2.55
CA LYS A 12 -4.04 -12.25 1.59
C LYS A 12 -4.01 -10.78 1.18
N THR A 13 -3.79 -9.86 2.14
CA THR A 13 -3.68 -8.43 1.86
C THR A 13 -2.45 -8.10 1.02
N ARG A 14 -1.31 -8.75 1.28
CA ARG A 14 -0.12 -8.61 0.43
C ARG A 14 -0.37 -9.08 -0.99
N THR A 15 -0.99 -10.25 -1.17
CA THR A 15 -1.32 -10.79 -2.50
C THR A 15 -2.28 -9.87 -3.24
N PHE A 16 -3.32 -9.38 -2.56
CA PHE A 16 -4.23 -8.39 -3.13
C PHE A 16 -3.49 -7.14 -3.63
N CYS A 17 -2.60 -6.56 -2.81
CA CYS A 17 -1.87 -5.35 -3.20
C CYS A 17 -0.94 -5.59 -4.40
N LYS A 18 -0.30 -6.76 -4.50
CA LYS A 18 0.53 -7.12 -5.66
C LYS A 18 -0.30 -7.25 -6.94
N ASN A 19 -1.44 -7.95 -6.86
CA ASN A 19 -2.33 -8.10 -8.01
C ASN A 19 -2.94 -6.75 -8.42
N PHE A 20 -3.31 -5.92 -7.44
CA PHE A 20 -3.82 -4.57 -7.66
C PHE A 20 -2.75 -3.67 -8.31
N SER A 21 -1.51 -3.72 -7.81
CA SER A 21 -0.37 -3.03 -8.42
C SER A 21 -0.17 -3.45 -9.89
N HIS A 22 -0.18 -4.75 -10.17
CA HIS A 22 -0.04 -5.25 -11.55
C HIS A 22 -1.21 -4.86 -12.46
N ALA A 23 -2.45 -4.97 -11.99
CA ALA A 23 -3.64 -4.70 -12.79
C ALA A 23 -3.76 -3.22 -13.21
N PHE A 24 -3.28 -2.30 -12.36
CA PHE A 24 -3.40 -0.86 -12.60
C PHE A 24 -2.07 -0.17 -12.96
N GLY A 25 -0.96 -0.92 -13.04
CA GLY A 25 0.37 -0.35 -13.28
C GLY A 25 0.86 0.56 -12.15
N PHE A 26 0.35 0.36 -10.94
CA PHE A 26 0.75 1.14 -9.76
C PHE A 26 1.94 0.50 -9.06
N GLU A 27 2.73 1.29 -8.33
CA GLU A 27 3.89 0.77 -7.62
C GLU A 27 3.50 0.35 -6.19
N TYR A 28 3.88 -0.86 -5.78
CA TYR A 28 3.63 -1.35 -4.42
C TYR A 28 4.87 -1.24 -3.55
N THR A 29 4.72 -0.70 -2.34
CA THR A 29 5.80 -0.64 -1.35
C THR A 29 5.42 -1.26 -0.01
N ASN A 30 6.37 -1.97 0.59
CA ASN A 30 6.19 -2.59 1.90
C ASN A 30 6.00 -1.53 2.99
N ARG A 31 5.02 -1.77 3.88
CA ARG A 31 4.71 -0.83 4.97
C ARG A 31 5.82 -0.76 6.03
N GLY A 32 6.35 -1.91 6.45
CA GLY A 32 7.41 -2.00 7.48
C GLY A 32 7.11 -1.18 8.75
N LYS A 33 8.11 -0.42 9.20
CA LYS A 33 8.02 0.54 10.33
C LYS A 33 7.61 1.95 9.89
N SER A 34 7.56 2.22 8.58
CA SER A 34 7.30 3.55 8.02
C SER A 34 5.99 4.15 8.57
N SER A 35 6.08 5.40 8.99
CA SER A 35 4.93 6.23 9.30
C SER A 35 4.17 6.59 8.02
N LEU A 36 2.97 7.17 8.15
CA LEU A 36 2.25 7.69 6.97
C LEU A 36 3.03 8.81 6.29
N ARG A 37 3.70 9.66 7.08
CA ARG A 37 4.53 10.75 6.57
C ARG A 37 5.70 10.22 5.73
N ASP A 38 6.37 9.17 6.20
CA ASP A 38 7.47 8.55 5.45
C ASP A 38 7.00 7.97 4.11
N LEU A 39 5.82 7.37 4.09
CA LEU A 39 5.21 6.85 2.85
C LEU A 39 4.85 7.96 1.87
N LEU A 40 4.31 9.08 2.34
CA LEU A 40 4.00 10.24 1.51
C LEU A 40 5.27 10.89 0.95
N ILE A 41 6.31 11.05 1.78
CA ILE A 41 7.62 11.53 1.32
C ILE A 41 8.17 10.59 0.25
N LYS A 42 8.11 9.28 0.48
CA LYS A 42 8.55 8.27 -0.49
C LYS A 42 7.74 8.32 -1.78
N ALA A 43 6.42 8.47 -1.72
CA ALA A 43 5.56 8.64 -2.89
C ALA A 43 6.03 9.84 -3.73
N LYS A 44 6.24 10.99 -3.08
CA LYS A 44 6.72 12.20 -3.73
C LYS A 44 8.13 12.03 -4.34
N GLN A 45 9.04 11.36 -3.64
CA GLN A 45 10.40 11.06 -4.14
C GLN A 45 10.38 10.17 -5.40
N LEU A 46 9.41 9.26 -5.49
CA LEU A 46 9.21 8.38 -6.64
C LEU A 46 8.39 9.03 -7.76
N GLY A 47 7.99 10.31 -7.62
CA GLY A 47 7.19 11.03 -8.60
C GLY A 47 5.71 10.67 -8.60
N HIS A 48 5.20 10.07 -7.51
CA HIS A 48 3.78 9.77 -7.34
C HIS A 48 3.08 10.89 -6.56
N ASP A 49 1.99 11.44 -7.10
CA ASP A 49 1.18 12.48 -6.44
C ASP A 49 0.22 11.95 -5.38
N SER A 50 -0.01 10.64 -5.37
CA SER A 50 -1.02 9.98 -4.56
C SER A 50 -0.51 8.69 -3.92
N LEU A 51 -0.99 8.44 -2.70
CA LEU A 51 -0.73 7.24 -1.92
C LEU A 51 -2.06 6.55 -1.62
N VAL A 52 -2.16 5.26 -1.92
CA VAL A 52 -3.27 4.40 -1.50
C VAL A 52 -2.83 3.51 -0.35
N LEU A 53 -3.63 3.49 0.70
CA LEU A 53 -3.46 2.63 1.85
C LEU A 53 -4.52 1.53 1.89
N VAL A 54 -4.07 0.28 1.82
CA VAL A 54 -4.95 -0.89 1.97
C VAL A 54 -4.97 -1.36 3.42
N TYR A 55 -6.16 -1.31 4.02
CA TYR A 55 -6.43 -1.85 5.34
C TYR A 55 -6.94 -3.29 5.27
N GLN A 56 -6.90 -3.95 6.42
CA GLN A 56 -7.42 -5.30 6.56
C GLN A 56 -8.30 -5.47 7.80
N ILE A 57 -9.26 -6.39 7.71
CA ILE A 57 -10.06 -6.89 8.84
C ILE A 57 -9.98 -8.40 8.81
N LYS A 58 -9.62 -9.02 9.95
CA LYS A 58 -9.49 -10.48 10.09
C LYS A 58 -8.67 -11.12 8.96
N GLY A 59 -7.63 -10.42 8.51
CA GLY A 59 -6.71 -10.86 7.47
C GLY A 59 -7.19 -10.67 6.03
N ASN A 60 -8.39 -10.14 5.78
CA ASN A 60 -8.87 -9.83 4.43
C ASN A 60 -8.74 -8.32 4.15
N PRO A 61 -8.40 -7.90 2.91
CA PRO A 61 -8.48 -6.50 2.50
C PRO A 61 -9.89 -5.95 2.75
N SER A 62 -10.00 -4.77 3.37
CA SER A 62 -11.31 -4.24 3.81
C SER A 62 -11.58 -2.80 3.41
N LYS A 63 -10.55 -1.95 3.31
CA LYS A 63 -10.70 -0.54 2.99
C LYS A 63 -9.49 -0.04 2.21
N LEU A 64 -9.76 0.86 1.27
CA LEU A 64 -8.78 1.63 0.50
C LEU A 64 -9.00 3.10 0.87
N THR A 65 -7.93 3.77 1.31
CA THR A 65 -7.92 5.23 1.55
C THR A 65 -6.81 5.85 0.74
#